data_AF-E3GXC1-F1
#
_entry.id   AF-E3GXC1-F1
#
_cell.length_a   1.000
_cell.length_b   1.000
_cell.length_c   1.000
_cell.angle_alpha   90.00
_cell.angle_beta   90.00
_cell.angle_gamma   90.00
#
_symmetry.space_group_name_H-M   'P 1'
#
loop_
_entity.id
_entity.type
_entity.pdbx_description
1 polymer ?
#
loop_
_entity_poly.entity_id
_entity_poly.type
_entity_poly.pdbx_seq_one_letter_code
_entity_poly.pdbx_strand_id
1 'polypeptide(L)' 'MKSLKNISGDKMKGAIGLVFYSHVIPFILGLIGILLMCTGVMDDKPMYTSLGLIIFFVGGLLPFIILPIILGL' A
#
# COMPACT_ATOMS: atom_id res chain seq x y z
N MET A 1 30.38 -17.28 -16.35
CA MET A 1 30.14 -16.36 -15.21
C MET A 1 28.99 -15.34 -15.44
N LYS A 2 27.97 -15.67 -16.27
CA LYS A 2 26.89 -14.73 -16.68
C LYS A 2 25.53 -15.02 -16.00
N SER A 3 25.44 -16.11 -15.24
CA SER A 3 24.19 -16.58 -14.61
C SER A 3 23.94 -15.95 -13.22
N LEU A 4 24.98 -15.69 -12.42
CA LEU A 4 24.84 -15.12 -11.07
C LEU A 4 24.49 -13.61 -11.03
N LYS A 5 24.74 -12.85 -12.11
CA LYS A 5 24.39 -11.42 -12.16
C LYS A 5 22.89 -11.20 -12.41
N ASN A 6 22.20 -12.16 -13.05
CA ASN A 6 20.78 -12.07 -13.34
C ASN A 6 19.93 -12.32 -12.09
N ILE A 7 20.33 -13.30 -11.26
CA ILE A 7 19.65 -13.62 -9.99
C ILE A 7 19.78 -12.48 -8.97
N SER A 8 20.93 -11.78 -8.93
CA SER A 8 21.12 -10.61 -8.05
C SER A 8 20.34 -9.38 -8.53
N GLY A 9 20.24 -9.16 -9.84
CA GLY A 9 19.42 -8.10 -10.42
C GLY A 9 17.91 -8.29 -10.20
N ASP A 10 17.45 -9.55 -10.16
CA ASP A 10 16.05 -9.89 -9.90
C ASP A 10 15.67 -9.73 -8.41
N LYS A 11 16.57 -10.15 -7.50
CA LYS A 11 16.44 -9.91 -6.05
C LYS A 11 16.44 -8.43 -5.70
N MET A 12 17.24 -7.62 -6.40
CA MET A 12 17.31 -6.17 -6.19
C MET A 12 16.04 -5.47 -6.69
N LYS A 13 15.47 -5.89 -7.83
CA LYS A 13 14.14 -5.43 -8.28
C LYS A 13 13.03 -5.83 -7.31
N GLY A 14 13.09 -7.04 -6.76
CA GLY A 14 12.19 -7.50 -5.69
C GLY A 14 12.28 -6.65 -4.43
N ALA A 15 13.48 -6.28 -3.99
CA ALA A 15 13.70 -5.44 -2.81
C ALA A 15 13.17 -4.01 -2.99
N ILE A 16 13.42 -3.39 -4.16
CA ILE A 16 12.90 -2.04 -4.45
C ILE A 16 11.37 -2.09 -4.55
N GLY A 17 10.82 -3.08 -5.26
CA GLY A 17 9.37 -3.30 -5.36
C GLY A 17 8.71 -3.51 -3.99
N LEU A 18 9.36 -4.25 -3.09
CA LEU A 18 8.89 -4.49 -1.73
C LEU A 18 8.87 -3.20 -0.89
N VAL A 19 9.88 -2.34 -1.02
CA VAL A 19 9.93 -1.03 -0.34
C VAL A 19 8.83 -0.10 -0.84
N PHE A 20 8.63 -0.02 -2.16
CA PHE A 20 7.53 0.77 -2.74
C PHE A 20 6.16 0.26 -2.28
N TYR A 21 5.97 -1.07 -2.24
CA TYR A 21 4.71 -1.67 -1.79
C TYR A 21 4.45 -1.51 -0.29
N SER A 22 5.50 -1.57 0.53
CA SER A 22 5.37 -1.51 1.99
C SER A 22 5.31 -0.10 2.56
N HIS A 23 5.85 0.91 1.87
CA HIS A 23 5.95 2.28 2.39
C HIS A 23 5.28 3.33 1.50
N VAL A 24 5.40 3.25 0.18
CA VAL A 24 4.92 4.31 -0.72
C VAL A 24 3.41 4.16 -1.00
N ILE A 25 2.96 2.96 -1.34
CA ILE A 25 1.54 2.67 -1.59
C ILE A 25 0.69 2.93 -0.34
N PRO A 26 1.05 2.43 0.87
CA PRO A 26 0.23 2.63 2.06
C PRO A 26 0.21 4.09 2.50
N PHE A 27 1.32 4.81 2.31
CA PHE A 27 1.39 6.25 2.58
C PHE A 27 0.44 7.04 1.67
N ILE A 28 0.48 6.80 0.35
CA ILE A 28 -0.39 7.51 -0.61
C ILE A 28 -1.86 7.13 -0.39
N LEU A 29 -2.18 5.85 -0.19
CA LEU A 29 -3.56 5.42 0.10
C LEU A 29 -4.06 6.00 1.43
N GLY A 30 -3.22 6.06 2.46
CA GLY A 30 -3.55 6.68 3.73
C GLY A 30 -3.85 8.17 3.58
N LEU A 31 -3.02 8.89 2.80
CA LEU A 31 -3.18 10.31 2.53
C LEU A 31 -4.48 10.58 1.75
N ILE A 32 -4.76 9.77 0.73
CA ILE A 32 -6.02 9.84 -0.05
C ILE A 32 -7.22 9.50 0.84
N GLY A 33 -7.14 8.47 1.68
CA GLY A 33 -8.21 8.04 2.58
C GLY A 33 -8.58 9.13 3.59
N ILE A 34 -7.58 9.77 4.20
CA ILE A 34 -7.77 10.91 5.10
C ILE A 34 -8.39 12.09 4.37
N LEU A 35 -7.89 12.45 3.17
CA LEU A 35 -8.46 13.53 2.37
C LEU A 35 -9.93 13.25 2.04
N LEU A 36 -10.26 12.04 1.61
CA LEU A 36 -11.64 11.64 1.30
C LEU A 36 -12.54 11.70 2.54
N MET A 37 -12.03 11.26 3.69
CA MET A 37 -12.73 11.32 4.97
C MET A 37 -13.00 12.78 5.37
N CYS A 38 -11.99 13.65 5.26
CA CYS A 38 -12.14 15.08 5.52
C CYS A 38 -13.14 15.73 4.56
N THR A 39 -13.09 15.41 3.26
CA THR A 39 -14.07 15.90 2.28
C THR A 39 -15.48 15.43 2.63
N GLY A 40 -15.66 14.17 3.01
CA GLY A 40 -16.96 13.63 3.40
C GLY A 40 -17.55 14.28 4.65
N VAL A 41 -16.71 14.56 5.66
CA VAL A 41 -17.13 15.26 6.88
C VAL A 41 -17.50 16.72 6.58
N MET A 42 -16.71 17.39 5.73
CA MET A 42 -16.91 18.81 5.40
C MET A 42 -18.16 19.04 4.52
N ASP A 43 -18.50 18.08 3.67
CA ASP A 43 -19.70 18.12 2.82
C ASP A 43 -20.96 17.53 3.52
N ASP A 44 -20.85 17.10 4.79
CA ASP A 44 -21.92 16.41 5.55
C ASP A 44 -22.48 15.17 4.83
N LYS A 45 -21.64 14.51 4.02
CA LYS A 45 -22.03 13.31 3.25
C LYS A 45 -21.41 12.06 3.89
N PRO A 46 -22.16 11.36 4.76
CA PRO A 46 -21.63 10.21 5.50
C PRO A 46 -21.16 9.06 4.60
N MET A 47 -21.65 8.99 3.36
CA MET A 47 -21.22 8.03 2.36
C MET A 47 -19.75 8.22 1.95
N TYR A 48 -19.28 9.46 1.82
CA TYR A 48 -17.88 9.73 1.45
C TYR A 48 -16.94 9.58 2.66
N THR A 49 -17.42 9.91 3.87
CA THR A 49 -16.69 9.69 5.12
C THR A 49 -16.43 8.20 5.36
N SER A 50 -17.46 7.37 5.18
CA SER A 50 -17.33 5.91 5.33
C SER A 50 -16.47 5.28 4.23
N LEU A 51 -16.57 5.75 2.97
CA LEU A 51 -15.67 5.32 1.90
C LEU A 51 -14.21 5.67 2.19
N GLY A 52 -13.93 6.89 2.66
CA GLY A 52 -12.59 7.31 3.06
C GLY A 52 -12.02 6.44 4.18
N LEU A 53 -12.83 6.13 5.20
CA LEU A 53 -12.45 5.24 6.29
C LEU A 53 -12.13 3.82 5.79
N ILE A 54 -12.97 3.25 4.93
CA ILE A 54 -12.76 1.91 4.37
C ILE A 54 -11.47 1.89 3.53
N ILE A 55 -11.27 2.89 2.66
CA ILE A 55 -10.07 2.99 1.81
C ILE A 55 -8.81 3.18 2.65
N PHE A 56 -8.88 3.95 3.73
CA PHE A 56 -7.78 4.14 4.67
C PHE A 56 -7.38 2.83 5.35
N PHE A 57 -8.35 2.08 5.88
CA PHE A 57 -8.09 0.79 6.51
C PHE A 57 -7.61 -0.26 5.51
N VAL A 58 -8.26 -0.39 4.36
CA VAL A 58 -7.86 -1.35 3.33
C VAL A 58 -6.48 -1.02 2.80
N GLY A 59 -6.19 0.26 2.50
CA GLY A 59 -4.89 0.69 2.00
C GLY A 59 -3.76 0.59 3.02
N GLY A 60 -4.08 0.85 4.30
CA GLY A 60 -3.15 0.69 5.41
C GLY A 60 -2.89 -0.77 5.77
N LEU A 61 -3.91 -1.64 5.76
CA LEU A 61 -3.77 -3.06 6.11
C LEU A 61 -3.29 -3.95 4.95
N LEU A 62 -3.57 -3.59 3.70
CA LEU A 62 -3.14 -4.35 2.50
C LEU A 62 -1.67 -4.79 2.56
N PRO A 63 -0.69 -3.90 2.82
CA PRO A 63 0.71 -4.29 2.87
C PRO A 63 0.98 -5.35 3.95
N PHE A 64 0.31 -5.28 5.09
CA PHE A 64 0.49 -6.22 6.21
C PHE A 64 -0.11 -7.60 5.94
N ILE A 65 -1.11 -7.69 5.05
CA ILE A 65 -1.72 -8.96 4.65
C ILE A 65 -0.96 -9.59 3.48
N ILE A 66 -0.54 -8.80 2.49
CA ILE A 66 0.16 -9.32 1.31
C ILE A 66 1.62 -9.69 1.64
N LEU A 67 2.33 -8.97 2.50
CA LEU A 67 3.72 -9.31 2.87
C LEU A 67 3.90 -10.75 3.38
N PRO A 68 3.15 -11.23 4.38
CA PRO A 68 3.30 -12.59 4.88
C PRO A 68 2.94 -13.64 3.81
N ILE A 69 1.92 -13.35 2.97
CA ILE A 69 1.55 -14.23 1.86
C ILE A 69 2.69 -14.36 0.84
N ILE A 70 3.34 -13.25 0.48
CA ILE A 70 4.48 -13.26 -0.46
C ILE A 70 5.73 -13.89 0.17
N LEU A 71 5.95 -13.68 1.47
CA LEU A 71 7.05 -14.27 2.24
C LEU A 71 6.82 -15.75 2.59
N GLY A 72 5.62 -16.28 2.35
CA GLY A 72 5.27 -17.69 2.57
C GLY A 72 5.15 -18.08 4.05
N LEU A 73 4.73 -17.13 4.90
CA LEU A 73 4.40 -17.39 6.31
C LEU A 73 3.00 -18.02 6.44
#